data_AF-A0A7V6NJP0-F1
#
_entry.id   AF-A0A7V6NJP0-F1
#
_cell.length_a   1.000
_cell.length_b   1.000
_cell.length_c   1.000
_cell.angle_alpha   90.00
_cell.angle_beta   90.00
_cell.angle_gamma   90.00
#
_symmetry.space_group_name_H-M   'P 1'
#
loop_
_entity.id
_entity.type
_entity.pdbx_description
1 polymer ?
#
loop_
_entity_poly.entity_id
_entity_poly.type
_entity_poly.pdbx_seq_one_letter_code
_entity_poly.pdbx_strand_id
1 'polypeptide(L)'
;MSNRIITSQSTKIKTVFVGKQKKQTIVVEIVDEINQPVSGINYTISNQEGVVFSDKTTNELGQIIIEDAEYRDYWLTLDAQNFVLTMENRSLRVDRNKSTVELRAKDEKCNYRYAVIGELCDSKPRIGDSESLPDFHFPNKTFKGVCLPANTLNKKLIIEVCPFRAWNFVFENTDNYSLINAYNMALLSNIAYLKNGEVNHPNKRSNVNVNDTYISTKNFIDDGRERERKKSVNYFFNHACLDLDDQPYIFEEGVFQLQPIVKDVPFRDRYTEFNYLSSVDEEGSTLVKMRDFLAGHSTQLFYILSRKEAIIVWRGTETTATDINTDLKFSQKTEMLCEVAAGNLSCVQDTKLHVKATVHKGFQTAFNAVVRKEVQKFFEFRSSFENRKVFIGGHSLGGALALLYAITQRDKNIVLYTYGMPRTINKFSVDNLNNLVHYRHVNENDIVPTV
;
A
#
# COMPACT_ATOMS: atom_id res chain seq x y z
N MET A 1 32.55 66.60 35.28
CA MET A 1 31.37 65.78 35.59
C MET A 1 31.58 64.40 35.00
N SER A 2 31.68 63.36 35.82
CA SER A 2 31.54 61.97 35.40
C SER A 2 30.92 61.21 36.57
N ASN A 3 29.59 61.06 36.52
CA ASN A 3 28.83 60.30 37.50
C ASN A 3 28.98 58.81 37.18
N ARG A 4 29.81 58.10 37.94
CA ARG A 4 29.78 56.63 37.98
C ARG A 4 28.68 56.20 38.94
N ILE A 5 27.60 55.65 38.39
CA ILE A 5 26.58 54.94 39.15
C ILE A 5 27.15 53.55 39.47
N ILE A 6 27.36 53.26 40.75
CA ILE A 6 27.66 51.90 41.24
C ILE A 6 26.36 51.35 41.81
N THR A 7 25.76 50.37 41.13
CA THR A 7 24.67 49.58 41.69
C THR A 7 25.24 48.33 42.35
N SER A 8 25.32 48.31 43.67
CA SER A 8 25.58 47.09 44.43
C SER A 8 24.28 46.31 44.62
N GLN A 9 23.90 45.49 43.64
CA GLN A 9 22.93 44.44 43.91
C GLN A 9 23.65 43.30 44.65
N SER A 10 23.41 43.20 45.96
CA SER A 10 23.76 41.99 46.71
C SER A 10 22.70 40.93 46.40
N THR A 11 23.08 39.92 45.62
CA THR A 11 22.22 38.76 45.38
C THR A 11 22.12 37.96 46.68
N LYS A 12 20.97 38.03 47.37
CA LYS A 12 20.65 37.10 48.46
C LYS A 12 20.42 35.71 47.87
N ILE A 13 21.47 34.89 47.84
CA ILE A 13 21.35 33.47 47.54
C ILE A 13 20.67 32.82 48.75
N LYS A 14 19.38 32.51 48.63
CA LYS A 14 18.71 31.60 49.56
C LYS A 14 19.11 30.18 49.18
N THR A 15 19.98 29.58 49.97
CA THR A 15 20.22 28.14 49.90
C THR A 15 18.96 27.43 50.39
N VAL A 16 18.17 26.90 49.46
CA VAL A 16 17.00 26.07 49.80
C VAL A 16 17.50 24.65 49.99
N PHE A 17 17.36 24.11 51.19
CA PHE A 17 17.57 22.70 51.45
C PHE A 17 16.42 21.93 50.80
N VAL A 18 16.66 21.34 49.64
CA VAL A 18 15.80 20.29 49.10
C VAL A 18 16.18 19.03 49.86
N GLY A 19 15.27 18.48 50.67
CA GLY A 19 15.49 17.19 51.34
C GLY A 19 15.83 16.08 50.34
N LYS A 20 16.26 14.89 50.81
CA LYS A 20 16.51 13.74 49.91
C LYS A 20 15.31 13.53 48.99
N GLN A 21 15.51 13.72 47.68
CA GLN A 21 14.46 13.56 46.69
C GLN A 21 13.95 12.13 46.74
N LYS A 22 12.62 11.94 46.89
CA LYS A 22 12.03 10.61 46.91
C LYS A 22 12.31 9.96 45.56
N LYS A 23 13.06 8.86 45.60
CA LYS A 23 13.35 8.03 44.45
C LYS A 23 12.08 7.39 43.91
N GLN A 24 11.98 7.30 42.59
CA GLN A 24 10.84 6.80 41.85
C GLN A 24 11.26 5.55 41.06
N THR A 25 10.29 4.77 40.62
CA THR A 25 10.51 3.62 39.72
C THR A 25 9.83 3.86 38.38
N ILE A 26 10.55 3.66 37.28
CA ILE A 26 9.97 3.60 35.94
C ILE A 26 9.65 2.13 35.66
N VAL A 27 8.38 1.84 35.33
CA VAL A 27 7.94 0.49 34.97
C VAL A 27 7.14 0.58 33.67
N VAL A 28 7.71 0.05 32.59
CA VAL A 28 7.08 0.00 31.26
C VAL A 28 7.02 -1.44 30.79
N GLU A 29 5.89 -1.87 30.25
CA GLU A 29 5.73 -3.14 29.53
C GLU A 29 5.34 -2.84 28.09
N ILE A 30 6.07 -3.41 27.13
CA ILE A 30 5.85 -3.23 25.71
C ILE A 30 5.33 -4.53 25.13
N VAL A 31 4.13 -4.49 24.55
CA VAL A 31 3.47 -5.63 23.91
C VAL A 31 2.96 -5.25 22.53
N ASP A 32 2.78 -6.24 21.67
CA ASP A 32 2.04 -6.05 20.41
C ASP A 32 0.52 -6.08 20.61
N GLU A 33 -0.24 -5.86 19.54
CA GLU A 33 -1.71 -5.82 19.56
C GLU A 33 -2.39 -7.16 19.95
N ILE A 34 -1.65 -8.27 19.97
CA ILE A 34 -2.14 -9.58 20.44
C ILE A 34 -1.58 -9.96 21.82
N ASN A 35 -1.12 -8.94 22.56
CA ASN A 35 -0.62 -9.02 23.93
C ASN A 35 0.65 -9.89 24.09
N GLN A 36 1.45 -10.02 23.02
CA GLN A 36 2.73 -10.71 23.09
C GLN A 36 3.86 -9.73 23.42
N PRO A 37 4.75 -10.07 24.37
CA PRO A 37 5.90 -9.24 24.73
C PRO A 37 6.79 -8.83 23.53
N VAL A 38 7.25 -7.58 23.55
CA VAL A 38 8.31 -7.09 22.65
C VAL A 38 9.65 -7.13 23.40
N SER A 39 10.28 -8.30 23.40
CA SER A 39 11.53 -8.60 24.11
C SER A 39 12.78 -8.39 23.26
N GLY A 40 13.93 -8.18 23.91
CA GLY A 40 15.24 -8.17 23.25
C GLY A 40 15.55 -6.91 22.43
N ILE A 41 14.78 -5.83 22.61
CA ILE A 41 14.98 -4.57 21.88
C ILE A 41 15.77 -3.60 22.75
N ASN A 42 16.87 -3.07 22.21
CA ASN A 42 17.66 -2.04 22.88
C ASN A 42 16.79 -0.81 23.12
N TYR A 43 16.83 -0.26 24.34
CA TYR A 43 16.08 0.94 24.70
C TYR A 43 17.00 2.02 25.26
N THR A 44 16.56 3.27 25.11
CA THR A 44 17.16 4.44 25.75
C THR A 44 16.09 5.20 26.54
N ILE A 45 16.44 5.58 27.76
CA ILE A 45 15.67 6.51 28.58
C ILE A 45 16.47 7.81 28.69
N SER A 46 15.90 8.90 28.21
CA SER A 46 16.48 10.24 28.31
C SER A 46 15.60 11.16 29.15
N ASN A 47 16.18 12.26 29.63
CA ASN A 47 15.47 13.38 30.22
C ASN A 47 15.98 14.68 29.55
N GLN A 48 15.61 15.85 30.10
CA GLN A 48 16.06 17.14 29.55
C GLN A 48 17.59 17.38 29.61
N GLU A 49 18.30 16.65 30.48
CA GLU A 49 19.76 16.76 30.66
C GLU A 49 20.54 15.82 29.74
N GLY A 50 19.87 14.82 29.14
CA GLY A 50 20.46 13.88 28.21
C GLY A 50 20.02 12.44 28.44
N VAL A 51 20.84 11.49 27.98
CA VAL A 51 20.61 10.06 28.18
C VAL A 51 20.88 9.69 29.64
N VAL A 52 19.92 9.03 30.28
CA VAL A 52 20.01 8.60 31.68
C VAL A 52 20.27 7.10 31.76
N PHE A 53 19.63 6.31 30.89
CA PHE A 53 19.85 4.87 30.79
C PHE A 53 19.90 4.46 29.32
N SER A 54 20.90 3.66 28.94
CA SER A 54 21.10 3.09 27.61
C SER A 54 21.67 1.68 27.71
N ASP A 55 21.94 1.05 26.57
CA ASP A 55 22.69 -0.21 26.44
C ASP A 55 22.07 -1.41 27.18
N LYS A 56 20.75 -1.37 27.36
CA LYS A 56 19.94 -2.47 27.89
C LYS A 56 18.84 -2.83 26.91
N THR A 57 18.37 -4.07 27.01
CA THR A 57 17.26 -4.60 26.23
C THR A 57 16.02 -4.76 27.08
N THR A 58 14.85 -4.71 26.43
CA THR A 58 13.61 -5.21 27.04
C THR A 58 13.79 -6.68 27.42
N ASN A 59 13.33 -7.06 28.62
CA ASN A 59 13.46 -8.44 29.08
C ASN A 59 12.51 -9.40 28.30
N GLU A 60 12.51 -10.69 28.64
CA GLU A 60 11.66 -11.71 28.00
C GLU A 60 10.15 -11.41 28.14
N LEU A 61 9.76 -10.63 29.14
CA LEU A 61 8.39 -10.17 29.36
C LEU A 61 8.09 -8.82 28.68
N GLY A 62 9.04 -8.28 27.89
CA GLY A 62 8.89 -6.98 27.22
C GLY A 62 8.95 -5.79 28.17
N GLN A 63 9.50 -6.00 29.38
CA GLN A 63 9.49 -5.00 30.44
C GLN A 63 10.81 -4.23 30.53
N ILE A 64 10.67 -2.99 31.00
CA ILE A 64 11.73 -2.06 31.40
C ILE A 64 11.43 -1.65 32.83
N ILE A 65 12.35 -1.95 33.74
CA ILE A 65 12.25 -1.60 35.15
C ILE A 65 13.50 -0.84 35.53
N ILE A 66 13.32 0.40 35.98
CA ILE A 66 14.40 1.27 36.44
C ILE A 66 14.04 1.78 37.82
N GLU A 67 14.84 1.37 38.80
CA GLU A 67 14.78 1.85 40.17
C GLU A 67 15.59 3.14 40.33
N ASP A 68 15.39 3.84 41.44
CA ASP A 68 16.14 5.04 41.81
C ASP A 68 16.11 6.23 40.82
N ALA A 69 15.05 6.32 40.01
CA ALA A 69 14.79 7.45 39.13
C ALA A 69 14.44 8.74 39.91
N GLU A 70 14.76 9.89 39.35
CA GLU A 70 14.35 11.18 39.89
C GLU A 70 12.91 11.50 39.50
N TYR A 71 12.25 12.38 40.26
CA TYR A 71 10.90 12.85 39.90
C TYR A 71 11.00 13.88 38.77
N ARG A 72 11.07 13.39 37.53
CA ARG A 72 11.19 14.18 36.28
C ARG A 72 10.47 13.49 35.12
N ASP A 73 10.27 14.23 34.05
CA ASP A 73 9.80 13.65 32.78
C ASP A 73 10.95 12.92 32.09
N TYR A 74 10.62 11.77 31.52
CA TYR A 74 11.55 10.94 30.75
C TYR A 74 11.00 10.66 29.35
N TRP A 75 11.86 10.28 28.42
CA TRP A 75 11.49 9.83 27.08
C TRP A 75 12.08 8.47 26.79
N LEU A 76 11.22 7.53 26.40
CA LEU A 76 11.58 6.19 25.99
C LEU A 76 11.69 6.11 24.47
N THR A 77 12.87 5.70 24.00
CA THR A 77 13.09 5.27 22.62
C THR A 77 13.62 3.84 22.57
N LEU A 78 13.44 3.21 21.41
CA LEU A 78 13.89 1.87 21.07
C LEU A 78 14.78 1.95 19.82
N ASP A 79 15.73 1.01 19.71
CA ASP A 79 16.56 0.85 18.50
C ASP A 79 15.65 0.67 17.28
N ALA A 80 15.63 1.68 16.41
CA ALA A 80 14.63 1.77 15.35
C ALA A 80 14.69 0.57 14.40
N GLN A 81 15.88 0.10 14.04
CA GLN A 81 16.02 -0.92 13.00
C GLN A 81 15.59 -2.30 13.50
N ASN A 82 16.06 -2.74 14.67
CA ASN A 82 15.69 -4.03 15.24
C ASN A 82 14.22 -4.05 15.66
N PHE A 83 13.72 -2.93 16.21
CA PHE A 83 12.32 -2.80 16.58
C PHE A 83 11.38 -2.94 15.38
N VAL A 84 11.64 -2.22 14.29
CA VAL A 84 10.82 -2.30 13.06
C VAL A 84 10.84 -3.70 12.46
N LEU A 85 12.01 -4.35 12.40
CA LEU A 85 12.13 -5.73 11.91
C LEU A 85 11.34 -6.72 12.78
N THR A 86 11.35 -6.51 14.10
CA THR A 86 10.58 -7.34 15.04
C THR A 86 9.07 -7.14 14.85
N MET A 87 8.62 -5.89 14.79
CA MET A 87 7.19 -5.55 14.67
C MET A 87 6.60 -5.91 13.32
N GLU A 88 7.41 -6.03 12.27
CA GLU A 88 6.95 -6.47 10.94
C GLU A 88 6.51 -7.94 10.92
N ASN A 89 7.05 -8.76 11.81
CA ASN A 89 6.71 -10.18 11.93
C ASN A 89 5.53 -10.42 12.90
N ARG A 90 5.00 -9.38 13.54
CA ARG A 90 3.83 -9.48 14.43
C ARG A 90 2.54 -9.41 13.62
N SER A 91 1.49 -10.02 14.16
CA SER A 91 0.16 -10.03 13.54
C SER A 91 -0.67 -8.84 14.04
N LEU A 92 -1.43 -8.23 13.12
CA LEU A 92 -2.43 -7.24 13.49
C LEU A 92 -3.56 -7.91 14.28
N ARG A 93 -4.17 -7.21 15.25
CA ARG A 93 -5.36 -7.76 15.94
C ARG A 93 -6.54 -7.83 14.99
N VAL A 94 -7.37 -8.87 15.17
CA VAL A 94 -8.55 -9.11 14.32
C VAL A 94 -9.61 -8.03 14.49
N ASP A 95 -9.99 -7.69 15.73
CA ASP A 95 -10.92 -6.61 16.03
C ASP A 95 -10.16 -5.36 16.46
N ARG A 96 -10.02 -4.39 15.55
CA ARG A 96 -9.31 -3.15 15.85
C ARG A 96 -10.07 -2.22 16.78
N ASN A 97 -11.38 -2.43 17.01
CA ASN A 97 -12.19 -1.62 17.93
C ASN A 97 -12.11 -2.08 19.39
N LYS A 98 -11.52 -3.26 19.66
CA LYS A 98 -11.44 -3.82 21.01
C LYS A 98 -10.03 -4.31 21.31
N SER A 99 -9.26 -3.50 22.04
CA SER A 99 -7.95 -3.91 22.56
C SER A 99 -8.11 -4.79 23.81
N THR A 100 -7.62 -6.02 23.74
CA THR A 100 -7.50 -6.90 24.92
C THR A 100 -6.42 -6.41 25.89
N VAL A 101 -5.41 -5.70 25.38
CA VAL A 101 -4.34 -5.08 26.18
C VAL A 101 -4.88 -3.92 27.01
N GLU A 102 -5.74 -3.09 26.43
CA GLU A 102 -6.40 -1.99 27.14
C GLU A 102 -7.31 -2.52 28.26
N LEU A 103 -8.07 -3.59 27.98
CA LEU A 103 -8.91 -4.25 28.98
C LEU A 103 -8.04 -4.81 30.12
N ARG A 104 -6.95 -5.51 29.80
CA ARG A 104 -5.99 -6.00 30.80
C ARG A 104 -5.41 -4.87 31.64
N ALA A 105 -5.02 -3.76 31.02
CA ALA A 105 -4.45 -2.62 31.73
C ALA A 105 -5.46 -2.01 32.72
N LYS A 106 -6.75 -1.96 32.36
CA LYS A 106 -7.83 -1.53 33.27
C LYS A 106 -7.98 -2.47 34.46
N ASP A 107 -8.00 -3.78 34.22
CA ASP A 107 -8.12 -4.80 35.27
C ASP A 107 -6.92 -4.81 36.23
N GLU A 108 -5.70 -4.68 35.68
CA GLU A 108 -4.44 -4.55 36.44
C GLU A 108 -4.26 -3.17 37.07
N LYS A 109 -5.18 -2.22 36.85
CA LYS A 109 -5.11 -0.81 37.29
C LYS A 109 -3.81 -0.12 36.87
N CYS A 110 -3.29 -0.46 35.69
CA CYS A 110 -2.09 0.12 35.09
C CYS A 110 -2.44 1.35 34.22
N ASN A 111 -1.42 2.11 33.82
CA ASN A 111 -1.57 3.08 32.74
C ASN A 111 -1.49 2.34 31.40
N TYR A 112 -2.16 2.87 30.38
CA TYR A 112 -2.21 2.29 29.04
C TYR A 112 -1.95 3.35 27.98
N ARG A 113 -1.21 2.98 26.94
CA ARG A 113 -1.02 3.78 25.73
C ARG A 113 -0.97 2.87 24.51
N TYR A 114 -1.70 3.24 23.47
CA TYR A 114 -1.49 2.70 22.12
C TYR A 114 -0.44 3.56 21.39
N ALA A 115 0.49 2.92 20.69
CA ALA A 115 1.52 3.60 19.90
C ALA A 115 1.74 2.91 18.55
N VAL A 116 2.12 3.70 17.54
CA VAL A 116 2.70 3.16 16.30
C VAL A 116 4.22 3.15 16.39
N ILE A 117 4.88 2.29 15.62
CA ILE A 117 6.32 2.02 15.73
C ILE A 117 7.18 3.30 15.71
N GLY A 118 6.86 4.28 14.86
CA GLY A 118 7.65 5.50 14.71
C GLY A 118 7.64 6.42 15.93
N GLU A 119 6.68 6.27 16.84
CA GLU A 119 6.66 7.03 18.10
C GLU A 119 7.71 6.53 19.11
N LEU A 120 8.13 5.27 18.99
CA LEU A 120 9.12 4.66 19.87
C LEU A 120 10.52 4.59 19.24
N CYS A 121 10.66 4.72 17.92
CA CYS A 121 11.97 4.72 17.27
C CYS A 121 12.87 5.87 17.77
N ASP A 122 14.15 5.57 17.97
CA ASP A 122 15.22 6.54 18.28
C ASP A 122 15.76 7.30 17.06
N SER A 123 15.47 6.80 15.86
CA SER A 123 16.03 7.29 14.61
C SER A 123 15.16 6.87 13.43
N LYS A 124 15.49 7.39 12.23
CA LYS A 124 14.84 6.97 10.99
C LYS A 124 15.31 5.55 10.61
N PRO A 125 14.42 4.55 10.57
CA PRO A 125 14.79 3.21 10.14
C PRO A 125 14.95 3.14 8.62
N ARG A 126 15.70 2.14 8.13
CA ARG A 126 15.81 1.84 6.70
C ARG A 126 14.66 0.92 6.28
N ILE A 127 13.91 1.33 5.25
CA ILE A 127 12.75 0.60 4.72
C ILE A 127 12.95 0.34 3.23
N GLY A 128 13.61 -0.77 2.91
CA GLY A 128 14.02 -1.06 1.53
C GLY A 128 14.87 0.06 0.94
N ASP A 129 14.50 0.52 -0.25
CA ASP A 129 15.14 1.63 -0.97
C ASP A 129 14.32 2.93 -0.90
N SER A 130 13.22 2.94 -0.14
CA SER A 130 12.36 4.13 0.00
C SER A 130 13.01 5.18 0.89
N GLU A 131 13.07 6.42 0.40
CA GLU A 131 13.48 7.56 1.22
C GLU A 131 12.36 8.06 2.14
N SER A 132 11.10 7.82 1.81
CA SER A 132 9.93 8.25 2.60
C SER A 132 9.46 7.15 3.55
N LEU A 133 8.99 7.56 4.73
CA LEU A 133 8.39 6.69 5.73
C LEU A 133 6.86 6.79 5.67
N PRO A 134 6.10 5.68 5.76
CA PRO A 134 4.64 5.70 5.74
C PRO A 134 4.09 6.50 6.92
N ASP A 135 3.18 7.43 6.64
CA ASP A 135 2.72 8.42 7.62
C ASP A 135 1.91 7.81 8.77
N PHE A 136 1.16 6.72 8.52
CA PHE A 136 0.43 6.02 9.56
C PHE A 136 1.37 5.50 10.65
N HIS A 137 2.43 4.78 10.27
CA HIS A 137 3.38 4.16 11.18
C HIS A 137 4.42 5.14 11.75
N PHE A 138 4.70 6.22 11.00
CA PHE A 138 5.66 7.25 11.38
C PHE A 138 5.02 8.64 11.33
N PRO A 139 4.06 8.94 12.22
CA PRO A 139 3.34 10.21 12.22
C PRO A 139 4.22 11.39 12.63
N ASN A 140 5.28 11.12 13.41
CA ASN A 140 6.27 12.10 13.83
C ASN A 140 7.65 11.70 13.32
N LYS A 141 8.28 12.56 12.52
CA LYS A 141 9.61 12.30 11.93
C LYS A 141 10.77 12.84 12.80
N THR A 142 10.50 13.26 14.04
CA THR A 142 11.51 13.77 14.97
C THR A 142 12.11 12.72 15.91
N PHE A 143 11.50 11.53 16.02
CA PHE A 143 12.03 10.39 16.78
C PHE A 143 12.39 10.69 18.24
N LYS A 144 11.57 11.51 18.91
CA LYS A 144 11.78 11.92 20.31
C LYS A 144 11.37 10.87 21.34
N GLY A 145 10.77 9.77 20.91
CA GLY A 145 10.26 8.74 21.81
C GLY A 145 8.93 9.09 22.49
N VAL A 146 8.46 8.17 23.32
CA VAL A 146 7.25 8.30 24.14
C VAL A 146 7.61 8.97 25.46
N CYS A 147 6.89 10.04 25.80
CA CYS A 147 7.04 10.70 27.09
C CYS A 147 6.49 9.82 28.22
N LEU A 148 7.25 9.75 29.31
CA LEU A 148 6.90 9.15 30.60
C LEU A 148 6.84 10.28 31.62
N PRO A 149 5.66 10.90 31.84
CA PRO A 149 5.54 12.06 32.71
C PRO A 149 5.86 11.71 34.17
N ALA A 150 6.48 12.65 34.90
CA ALA A 150 6.91 12.46 36.28
C ALA A 150 5.79 11.96 37.22
N ASN A 151 4.55 12.41 36.98
CA ASN A 151 3.38 12.04 37.77
C ASN A 151 2.84 10.62 37.48
N THR A 152 3.37 9.93 36.46
CA THR A 152 3.03 8.54 36.12
C THR A 152 4.02 7.52 36.67
N LEU A 153 5.14 7.99 37.24
CA LEU A 153 6.17 7.14 37.84
C LEU A 153 5.61 6.33 39.02
N ASN A 154 6.20 5.16 39.28
CA ASN A 154 5.75 4.09 40.18
C ASN A 154 4.46 3.37 39.79
N LYS A 155 3.84 3.76 38.67
CA LYS A 155 2.69 3.02 38.12
C LYS A 155 3.11 2.44 36.78
N LYS A 156 2.90 1.13 36.63
CA LYS A 156 3.19 0.41 35.39
C LYS A 156 2.44 1.05 34.21
N LEU A 157 3.17 1.33 33.13
CA LEU A 157 2.62 1.71 31.84
C LEU A 157 2.72 0.52 30.88
N ILE A 158 1.58 0.10 30.32
CA ILE A 158 1.55 -0.86 29.22
C ILE A 158 1.46 -0.07 27.92
N ILE A 159 2.44 -0.26 27.03
CA ILE A 159 2.45 0.30 25.68
C ILE A 159 2.08 -0.82 24.71
N GLU A 160 0.88 -0.74 24.14
CA GLU A 160 0.45 -1.60 23.03
C GLU A 160 0.96 -0.99 21.72
N VAL A 161 1.73 -1.77 20.97
CA VAL A 161 2.38 -1.32 19.75
C VAL A 161 1.70 -1.92 18.52
N CYS A 162 1.30 -1.06 17.58
CA CYS A 162 0.89 -1.44 16.24
C CYS A 162 2.00 -2.19 15.50
N PRO A 163 1.76 -3.42 15.00
CA PRO A 163 2.66 -4.09 14.08
C PRO A 163 2.95 -3.28 12.82
N PHE A 164 4.09 -3.56 12.19
CA PHE A 164 4.49 -2.88 10.95
C PHE A 164 3.95 -3.62 9.72
N ARG A 165 2.74 -3.23 9.28
CA ARG A 165 1.96 -3.96 8.28
C ARG A 165 1.43 -3.05 7.18
N ALA A 166 0.93 -3.64 6.10
CA ALA A 166 0.20 -2.95 5.05
C ALA A 166 -0.97 -3.81 4.56
N TRP A 167 -1.89 -3.21 3.82
CA TRP A 167 -2.99 -3.91 3.15
C TRP A 167 -2.61 -4.32 1.74
N ASN A 168 -2.80 -5.60 1.42
CA ASN A 168 -2.80 -6.11 0.05
C ASN A 168 -4.15 -6.73 -0.30
N PHE A 169 -4.53 -6.75 -1.58
CA PHE A 169 -5.66 -7.55 -2.07
C PHE A 169 -5.50 -9.02 -1.68
N VAL A 170 -6.62 -9.68 -1.38
CA VAL A 170 -6.67 -11.14 -1.30
C VAL A 170 -6.75 -11.70 -2.72
N PHE A 171 -5.75 -12.49 -3.09
CA PHE A 171 -5.81 -13.37 -4.23
C PHE A 171 -5.47 -14.79 -3.80
N GLU A 172 -6.37 -15.73 -4.11
CA GLU A 172 -6.20 -17.15 -3.84
C GLU A 172 -5.37 -17.78 -4.97
N ASN A 173 -4.34 -18.54 -4.60
CA ASN A 173 -3.55 -19.32 -5.53
C ASN A 173 -4.29 -20.62 -5.86
N THR A 174 -5.24 -20.53 -6.78
CA THR A 174 -6.06 -21.66 -7.22
C THR A 174 -6.32 -21.55 -8.71
N ASP A 175 -6.41 -22.71 -9.37
CA ASP A 175 -6.85 -22.82 -10.75
C ASP A 175 -8.37 -22.99 -10.83
N ASN A 176 -9.05 -23.24 -9.69
CA ASN A 176 -10.51 -23.23 -9.59
C ASN A 176 -11.05 -21.80 -9.53
N TYR A 177 -12.35 -21.67 -9.80
CA TYR A 177 -13.01 -20.38 -9.72
C TYR A 177 -12.99 -19.86 -8.28
N SER A 178 -12.55 -18.61 -8.11
CA SER A 178 -12.57 -17.91 -6.83
C SER A 178 -13.38 -16.63 -6.97
N LEU A 179 -14.45 -16.52 -6.18
CA LEU A 179 -15.27 -15.31 -6.13
C LEU A 179 -14.48 -14.11 -5.61
N ILE A 180 -13.54 -14.34 -4.69
CA ILE A 180 -12.66 -13.30 -4.15
C ILE A 180 -11.74 -12.75 -5.25
N ASN A 181 -11.10 -13.65 -6.03
CA ASN A 181 -10.26 -13.26 -7.15
C ASN A 181 -11.06 -12.50 -8.21
N ALA A 182 -12.28 -12.98 -8.54
CA ALA A 182 -13.16 -12.32 -9.48
C ALA A 182 -13.55 -10.92 -8.98
N TYR A 183 -13.98 -10.79 -7.73
CA TYR A 183 -14.36 -9.50 -7.16
C TYR A 183 -13.20 -8.50 -7.17
N ASN A 184 -12.04 -8.89 -6.62
CA ASN A 184 -10.87 -8.00 -6.56
C ASN A 184 -10.33 -7.65 -7.94
N MET A 185 -10.35 -8.58 -8.90
CA MET A 185 -9.93 -8.28 -10.27
C MET A 185 -10.92 -7.39 -11.02
N ALA A 186 -12.23 -7.49 -10.74
CA ALA A 186 -13.22 -6.55 -11.28
C ALA A 186 -12.96 -5.13 -10.76
N LEU A 187 -12.71 -4.98 -9.45
CA LEU A 187 -12.34 -3.70 -8.86
C LEU A 187 -11.06 -3.14 -9.48
N LEU A 188 -10.03 -3.97 -9.61
CA LEU A 188 -8.77 -3.57 -10.24
C LEU A 188 -8.93 -3.18 -11.71
N SER A 189 -9.86 -3.82 -12.43
CA SER A 189 -10.25 -3.45 -13.78
C SER A 189 -10.86 -2.04 -13.85
N ASN A 190 -11.52 -1.57 -12.79
CA ASN A 190 -11.97 -0.19 -12.67
C ASN A 190 -10.84 0.75 -12.21
N ILE A 191 -10.01 0.33 -11.25
CA ILE A 191 -8.87 1.13 -10.73
C ILE A 191 -7.90 1.49 -11.86
N ALA A 192 -7.69 0.60 -12.83
CA ALA A 192 -6.85 0.86 -14.00
C ALA A 192 -7.32 2.07 -14.85
N TYR A 193 -8.57 2.51 -14.72
CA TYR A 193 -9.09 3.71 -15.38
C TYR A 193 -8.87 5.01 -14.57
N LEU A 194 -8.50 4.92 -13.29
CA LEU A 194 -8.23 6.10 -12.47
C LEU A 194 -7.00 6.87 -12.97
N LYS A 195 -7.04 8.19 -12.84
CA LYS A 195 -5.91 9.06 -13.21
C LYS A 195 -4.69 8.76 -12.33
N ASN A 196 -3.52 8.83 -12.94
CA ASN A 196 -2.25 8.82 -12.21
C ASN A 196 -2.03 10.22 -11.61
N GLY A 197 -2.72 10.54 -10.52
CA GLY A 197 -2.64 11.86 -9.87
C GLY A 197 -1.26 12.15 -9.26
N GLU A 198 -0.88 13.42 -9.18
CA GLU A 198 0.38 13.85 -8.52
C GLU A 198 0.41 13.45 -7.02
N VAL A 199 1.62 13.19 -6.51
CA VAL A 199 1.86 12.82 -5.10
C VAL A 199 1.66 14.05 -4.20
N ASN A 200 0.41 14.35 -3.86
CA ASN A 200 0.10 15.33 -2.83
C ASN A 200 0.08 14.66 -1.45
N HIS A 201 1.08 14.99 -0.63
CA HIS A 201 1.17 14.55 0.77
C HIS A 201 -0.08 14.98 1.56
N PRO A 202 -0.56 14.17 2.52
CA PRO A 202 -1.71 14.53 3.33
C PRO A 202 -1.40 15.78 4.16
N ASN A 203 -2.44 16.57 4.44
CA ASN A 203 -2.36 17.59 5.48
C ASN A 203 -1.95 16.92 6.79
N LYS A 204 -0.92 17.48 7.45
CA LYS A 204 -0.32 16.98 8.70
C LYS A 204 -1.40 16.50 9.68
N ARG A 205 -1.23 15.30 10.25
CA ARG A 205 -1.97 14.89 11.48
C ARG A 205 -1.78 16.00 12.50
N SER A 206 -2.88 16.63 12.94
CA SER A 206 -2.85 17.58 14.05
C SER A 206 -2.34 16.86 15.29
N ASN A 207 -1.46 17.52 16.05
CA ASN A 207 -0.82 16.98 17.25
C ASN A 207 -1.84 16.23 18.14
N VAL A 208 -1.56 14.96 18.40
CA VAL A 208 -2.30 14.14 19.35
C VAL A 208 -2.12 14.77 20.73
N ASN A 209 -3.24 15.21 21.33
CA ASN A 209 -3.24 15.71 22.69
C ASN A 209 -3.06 14.52 23.64
N VAL A 210 -2.17 14.64 24.62
CA VAL A 210 -1.69 13.53 25.47
C VAL A 210 -2.79 12.92 26.35
N ASN A 211 -3.99 13.50 26.37
CA ASN A 211 -5.12 13.09 27.20
C ASN A 211 -6.31 12.46 26.45
N ASP A 212 -6.28 12.35 25.12
CA ASP A 212 -7.43 11.80 24.39
C ASP A 212 -7.37 10.26 24.37
N THR A 213 -8.17 9.67 25.24
CA THR A 213 -8.54 8.26 25.17
C THR A 213 -9.62 8.13 24.10
N TYR A 214 -9.34 7.31 23.07
CA TYR A 214 -10.23 6.98 21.95
C TYR A 214 -10.42 8.11 20.91
N ILE A 215 -9.91 7.87 19.69
CA ILE A 215 -10.07 8.77 18.53
C ILE A 215 -11.54 8.74 18.09
N SER A 216 -12.33 9.69 18.59
CA SER A 216 -13.64 10.03 18.06
C SER A 216 -13.49 11.07 16.95
N THR A 217 -13.95 10.69 15.74
CA THR A 217 -14.43 11.58 14.67
C THR A 217 -13.46 12.67 14.16
N LYS A 218 -12.70 12.31 13.11
CA LYS A 218 -12.01 13.21 12.18
C LYS A 218 -13.01 14.20 11.54
N ASN A 219 -13.06 15.46 12.01
CA ASN A 219 -13.68 16.57 11.28
C ASN A 219 -12.68 17.14 10.27
N PHE A 220 -12.60 16.56 9.07
CA PHE A 220 -11.93 17.19 7.94
C PHE A 220 -12.93 18.07 7.17
N ILE A 221 -12.57 19.33 6.94
CA ILE A 221 -13.28 20.19 6.00
C ILE A 221 -13.00 19.62 4.60
N ASP A 222 -14.01 18.97 4.02
CA ASP A 222 -13.99 18.39 2.67
C ASP A 222 -14.04 19.52 1.62
N ASP A 223 -12.89 20.13 1.35
CA ASP A 223 -12.71 20.90 0.13
C ASP A 223 -12.56 19.90 -1.04
N GLY A 224 -13.21 20.15 -2.19
CA GLY A 224 -13.28 19.17 -3.29
C GLY A 224 -11.93 18.64 -3.82
N ARG A 225 -10.79 19.22 -3.39
CA ARG A 225 -9.44 18.73 -3.68
C ARG A 225 -9.12 17.41 -2.98
N GLU A 226 -9.61 17.19 -1.75
CA GLU A 226 -9.38 15.93 -1.04
C GLU A 226 -10.13 14.77 -1.70
N ARG A 227 -11.37 15.01 -2.18
CA ARG A 227 -12.10 14.04 -2.99
C ARG A 227 -11.35 13.67 -4.27
N GLU A 228 -10.83 14.65 -4.99
CA GLU A 228 -10.11 14.39 -6.24
C GLU A 228 -8.78 13.67 -6.00
N ARG A 229 -8.07 13.99 -4.90
CA ARG A 229 -6.86 13.28 -4.48
C ARG A 229 -7.14 11.79 -4.20
N LYS A 230 -8.27 11.50 -3.54
CA LYS A 230 -8.72 10.13 -3.24
C LYS A 230 -9.08 9.31 -4.48
N LYS A 231 -9.37 9.96 -5.62
CA LYS A 231 -9.61 9.32 -6.93
C LYS A 231 -8.32 9.06 -7.73
N SER A 232 -7.25 8.61 -7.07
CA SER A 232 -5.97 8.34 -7.76
C SER A 232 -5.36 7.00 -7.34
N VAL A 233 -4.70 6.34 -8.31
CA VAL A 233 -3.93 5.12 -8.06
C VAL A 233 -2.84 5.37 -7.01
N ASN A 234 -2.13 6.49 -7.14
CA ASN A 234 -1.12 6.93 -6.18
C ASN A 234 -1.67 7.06 -4.75
N TYR A 235 -2.84 7.66 -4.57
CA TYR A 235 -3.46 7.73 -3.25
C TYR A 235 -3.79 6.34 -2.71
N PHE A 236 -4.41 5.48 -3.52
CA PHE A 236 -4.81 4.16 -3.09
C PHE A 236 -3.61 3.34 -2.60
N PHE A 237 -2.54 3.22 -3.40
CA PHE A 237 -1.40 2.38 -3.04
C PHE A 237 -0.43 3.03 -2.04
N ASN A 238 -0.16 4.34 -2.13
CA ASN A 238 0.79 5.00 -1.23
C ASN A 238 0.17 5.54 0.07
N HIS A 239 -1.16 5.58 0.19
CA HIS A 239 -1.82 6.06 1.40
C HIS A 239 -2.83 5.04 1.92
N ALA A 240 -3.89 4.73 1.17
CA ALA A 240 -4.97 3.88 1.67
C ALA A 240 -4.48 2.48 2.04
N CYS A 241 -3.63 1.87 1.22
CA CYS A 241 -3.03 0.56 1.52
C CYS A 241 -2.02 0.60 2.68
N LEU A 242 -1.52 1.78 3.07
CA LEU A 242 -0.51 1.94 4.14
C LEU A 242 -1.10 2.49 5.44
N ASP A 243 -2.38 2.86 5.44
CA ASP A 243 -3.13 3.32 6.59
C ASP A 243 -3.90 2.15 7.20
N LEU A 244 -3.55 1.77 8.44
CA LEU A 244 -4.23 0.68 9.11
C LEU A 244 -5.43 1.16 9.93
N ASP A 245 -5.66 2.48 10.08
CA ASP A 245 -6.84 3.03 10.78
C ASP A 245 -8.13 2.54 10.13
N ASP A 246 -8.15 2.44 8.80
CA ASP A 246 -9.32 2.09 8.00
C ASP A 246 -8.96 1.03 6.94
N GLN A 247 -9.95 0.23 6.52
CA GLN A 247 -9.81 -0.62 5.33
C GLN A 247 -9.71 0.27 4.09
N PRO A 248 -8.78 0.00 3.15
CA PRO A 248 -8.67 0.79 1.93
C PRO A 248 -9.94 0.69 1.11
N TYR A 249 -10.36 1.80 0.52
CA TYR A 249 -11.49 1.89 -0.39
C TYR A 249 -11.16 2.84 -1.54
N ILE A 250 -11.85 2.66 -2.66
CA ILE A 250 -11.75 3.57 -3.81
C ILE A 250 -12.93 4.53 -3.75
N PHE A 251 -12.63 5.83 -3.87
CA PHE A 251 -13.65 6.84 -4.00
C PHE A 251 -14.08 6.95 -5.46
N GLU A 252 -15.35 6.73 -5.74
CA GLU A 252 -15.96 6.93 -7.06
C GLU A 252 -17.28 7.70 -6.86
N GLU A 253 -17.47 8.78 -7.60
CA GLU A 253 -18.66 9.62 -7.46
C GLU A 253 -19.90 8.89 -7.99
N GLY A 254 -20.96 8.82 -7.18
CA GLY A 254 -22.23 8.19 -7.57
C GLY A 254 -22.24 6.67 -7.51
N VAL A 255 -21.11 6.02 -7.18
CA VAL A 255 -21.01 4.58 -6.95
C VAL A 255 -20.78 4.33 -5.45
N PHE A 256 -21.30 3.23 -4.92
CA PHE A 256 -20.95 2.79 -3.56
C PHE A 256 -19.42 2.71 -3.43
N GLN A 257 -18.87 3.18 -2.31
CA GLN A 257 -17.43 3.07 -2.02
C GLN A 257 -16.96 1.64 -2.30
N LEU A 258 -16.09 1.46 -3.28
CA LEU A 258 -15.66 0.15 -3.70
C LEU A 258 -14.62 -0.36 -2.69
N GLN A 259 -15.03 -1.31 -1.87
CA GLN A 259 -14.23 -1.87 -0.78
C GLN A 259 -13.61 -3.22 -1.20
N PRO A 260 -12.32 -3.26 -1.56
CA PRO A 260 -11.65 -4.52 -1.87
C PRO A 260 -11.58 -5.45 -0.67
N ILE A 261 -11.55 -6.76 -0.97
CA ILE A 261 -11.26 -7.78 0.03
C ILE A 261 -9.74 -7.78 0.21
N VAL A 262 -9.27 -7.38 1.39
CA VAL A 262 -7.84 -7.22 1.69
C VAL A 262 -7.38 -8.10 2.84
N LYS A 263 -6.08 -8.35 2.88
CA LYS A 263 -5.34 -9.02 3.96
C LYS A 263 -4.23 -8.10 4.46
N ASP A 264 -3.90 -8.18 5.74
CA ASP A 264 -2.67 -7.57 6.23
C ASP A 264 -1.47 -8.41 5.79
N VAL A 265 -0.37 -7.74 5.49
CA VAL A 265 0.90 -8.36 5.13
C VAL A 265 2.05 -7.67 5.88
N PRO A 266 3.20 -8.35 6.09
CA PRO A 266 4.44 -7.67 6.46
C PRO A 266 4.68 -6.47 5.54
N PHE A 267 5.12 -5.32 6.08
CA PHE A 267 5.26 -4.11 5.27
C PHE A 267 6.21 -4.28 4.05
N ARG A 268 7.22 -5.15 4.14
CA ARG A 268 8.12 -5.53 3.04
C ARG A 268 7.42 -6.25 1.88
N ASP A 269 6.27 -6.87 2.14
CA ASP A 269 5.48 -7.65 1.19
C ASP A 269 4.34 -6.82 0.56
N ARG A 270 4.23 -5.53 0.92
CA ARG A 270 3.28 -4.60 0.32
C ARG A 270 3.52 -4.44 -1.19
N TYR A 271 2.57 -3.82 -1.88
CA TYR A 271 2.78 -3.36 -3.25
C TYR A 271 3.82 -2.24 -3.32
N THR A 272 4.86 -2.44 -4.14
CA THR A 272 5.97 -1.48 -4.28
C THR A 272 6.03 -0.80 -5.64
N GLU A 273 5.41 -1.42 -6.65
CA GLU A 273 5.36 -0.87 -8.01
C GLU A 273 3.94 -0.98 -8.52
N PHE A 274 3.44 0.11 -9.11
CA PHE A 274 2.13 0.15 -9.76
C PHE A 274 2.19 1.17 -10.90
N ASN A 275 2.38 0.69 -12.13
CA ASN A 275 2.70 1.55 -13.28
C ASN A 275 1.87 1.20 -14.50
N TYR A 276 1.85 2.12 -15.46
CA TYR A 276 1.22 1.96 -16.76
C TYR A 276 2.28 1.75 -17.84
N LEU A 277 2.00 0.83 -18.76
CA LEU A 277 2.65 0.68 -20.06
C LEU A 277 1.64 1.08 -21.13
N SER A 278 1.96 2.11 -21.92
CA SER A 278 0.99 2.79 -22.78
C SER A 278 1.50 2.90 -24.21
N SER A 279 0.58 2.85 -25.19
CA SER A 279 0.90 3.19 -26.58
C SER A 279 1.04 4.70 -26.84
N VAL A 280 0.72 5.57 -25.89
CA VAL A 280 0.72 7.05 -26.03
C VAL A 280 1.66 7.70 -25.00
N ASP A 281 2.37 8.76 -25.40
CA ASP A 281 3.23 9.54 -24.50
C ASP A 281 2.35 10.48 -23.68
N GLU A 282 2.42 10.42 -22.34
CA GLU A 282 1.65 11.33 -21.48
C GLU A 282 2.11 12.80 -21.61
N GLU A 283 3.30 13.04 -22.15
CA GLU A 283 3.92 14.36 -22.35
C GLU A 283 3.64 15.00 -23.73
N GLY A 284 2.79 14.41 -24.56
CA GLY A 284 2.41 14.96 -25.86
C GLY A 284 1.53 16.22 -25.77
N SER A 285 1.66 17.12 -26.75
CA SER A 285 0.80 18.31 -26.87
C SER A 285 -0.69 17.94 -26.98
N THR A 286 -1.58 18.83 -26.55
CA THR A 286 -3.05 18.62 -26.49
C THR A 286 -3.66 18.12 -27.81
N LEU A 287 -3.09 18.50 -28.95
CA LEU A 287 -3.52 18.06 -30.28
C LEU A 287 -3.13 16.60 -30.60
N VAL A 288 -1.97 16.13 -30.12
CA VAL A 288 -1.54 14.72 -30.24
C VAL A 288 -2.44 13.83 -29.38
N LYS A 289 -2.73 14.28 -28.15
CA LYS A 289 -3.68 13.61 -27.23
C LYS A 289 -5.08 13.47 -27.83
N MET A 290 -5.60 14.52 -28.49
CA MET A 290 -6.90 14.46 -29.17
C MET A 290 -6.90 13.52 -30.38
N ARG A 291 -5.84 13.52 -31.20
CA ARG A 291 -5.72 12.61 -32.35
C ARG A 291 -5.65 11.15 -31.92
N ASP A 292 -4.90 10.86 -30.86
CA ASP A 292 -4.70 9.49 -30.37
C ASP A 292 -5.91 8.97 -29.57
N PHE A 293 -6.66 9.86 -28.91
CA PHE A 293 -7.97 9.56 -28.33
C PHE A 293 -9.01 9.21 -29.42
N LEU A 294 -9.09 10.00 -30.50
CA LEU A 294 -10.03 9.78 -31.62
C LEU A 294 -9.67 8.57 -32.50
N ALA A 295 -8.43 8.08 -32.46
CA ALA A 295 -7.96 6.93 -33.22
C ALA A 295 -7.96 5.59 -32.44
N GLY A 296 -8.47 5.58 -31.20
CA GLY A 296 -8.57 4.37 -30.37
C GLY A 296 -7.25 3.91 -29.74
N HIS A 297 -6.32 4.84 -29.46
CA HIS A 297 -4.96 4.53 -29.00
C HIS A 297 -4.73 4.65 -27.47
N SER A 298 -5.75 4.90 -26.64
CA SER A 298 -5.59 4.99 -25.17
C SER A 298 -5.56 3.63 -24.45
N THR A 299 -5.13 2.59 -25.15
CA THR A 299 -4.94 1.24 -24.61
C THR A 299 -3.70 1.21 -23.71
N GLN A 300 -3.85 0.64 -22.51
CA GLN A 300 -2.76 0.57 -21.54
C GLN A 300 -2.79 -0.78 -20.80
N LEU A 301 -1.60 -1.25 -20.42
CA LEU A 301 -1.40 -2.29 -19.42
C LEU A 301 -1.07 -1.59 -18.10
N PHE A 302 -1.90 -1.78 -17.10
CA PHE A 302 -1.63 -1.42 -15.72
C PHE A 302 -1.14 -2.66 -14.97
N TYR A 303 -0.06 -2.56 -14.21
CA TYR A 303 0.42 -3.67 -13.41
C TYR A 303 0.76 -3.24 -11.99
N ILE A 304 0.62 -4.15 -11.04
CA ILE A 304 0.92 -3.97 -9.63
C ILE A 304 1.79 -5.13 -9.16
N LEU A 305 2.90 -4.82 -8.49
CA LEU A 305 3.87 -5.81 -8.04
C LEU A 305 4.05 -5.76 -6.52
N SER A 306 4.05 -6.96 -5.92
CA SER A 306 4.62 -7.22 -4.59
C SER A 306 5.74 -8.24 -4.71
N ARG A 307 6.38 -8.60 -3.60
CA ARG A 307 7.36 -9.71 -3.58
C ARG A 307 6.77 -11.06 -3.97
N LYS A 308 5.46 -11.26 -3.77
CA LYS A 308 4.78 -12.56 -3.88
C LYS A 308 3.86 -12.66 -5.10
N GLU A 309 3.31 -11.55 -5.54
CA GLU A 309 2.21 -11.50 -6.51
C GLU A 309 2.50 -10.44 -7.59
N ALA A 310 2.12 -10.76 -8.83
CA ALA A 310 2.07 -9.80 -9.93
C ALA A 310 0.64 -9.77 -10.47
N ILE A 311 0.03 -8.58 -10.46
CA ILE A 311 -1.34 -8.39 -10.93
C ILE A 311 -1.30 -7.48 -12.15
N ILE A 312 -1.98 -7.87 -13.21
CA ILE A 312 -1.90 -7.25 -14.53
C ILE A 312 -3.31 -6.99 -15.02
N VAL A 313 -3.59 -5.75 -15.38
CA VAL A 313 -4.89 -5.30 -15.83
C VAL A 313 -4.72 -4.57 -17.15
N TRP A 314 -5.40 -5.04 -18.18
CA TRP A 314 -5.49 -4.32 -19.44
C TRP A 314 -6.73 -3.44 -19.45
N ARG A 315 -6.55 -2.18 -19.87
CA ARG A 315 -7.64 -1.23 -20.14
C ARG A 315 -7.70 -0.90 -21.62
N GLY A 316 -8.94 -0.83 -22.13
CA GLY A 316 -9.24 -0.32 -23.46
C GLY A 316 -9.64 1.16 -23.43
N THR A 317 -9.84 1.75 -24.61
CA THR A 317 -10.33 3.12 -24.79
C THR A 317 -11.66 3.34 -24.05
N GLU A 318 -11.82 4.49 -23.39
CA GLU A 318 -13.12 5.00 -22.92
C GLU A 318 -13.96 5.45 -24.13
N THR A 319 -14.34 4.51 -24.99
CA THR A 319 -15.42 4.74 -25.96
C THR A 319 -16.70 4.26 -25.30
N THR A 320 -17.76 5.06 -25.40
CA THR A 320 -19.07 4.67 -24.86
C THR A 320 -19.48 3.31 -25.44
N ALA A 321 -20.15 2.46 -24.65
CA ALA A 321 -20.54 1.10 -25.07
C ALA A 321 -21.30 1.07 -26.42
N THR A 322 -21.92 2.19 -26.79
CA THR A 322 -22.54 2.43 -28.10
C THR A 322 -21.53 2.50 -29.25
N ASP A 323 -20.40 3.16 -29.08
CA ASP A 323 -19.37 3.32 -30.12
C ASP A 323 -18.66 2.00 -30.43
N ILE A 324 -18.45 1.15 -29.41
CA ILE A 324 -17.85 -0.18 -29.57
C ILE A 324 -18.66 -1.04 -30.55
N ASN A 325 -20.00 -0.98 -30.48
CA ASN A 325 -20.87 -1.75 -31.38
C ASN A 325 -20.82 -1.27 -32.83
N THR A 326 -20.61 0.03 -33.06
CA THR A 326 -20.53 0.61 -34.40
C THR A 326 -19.15 0.43 -35.05
N ASP A 327 -18.08 0.37 -34.25
CA ASP A 327 -16.70 0.37 -34.73
C ASP A 327 -16.02 -1.03 -34.73
N LEU A 328 -16.75 -2.09 -34.34
CA LEU A 328 -16.35 -3.49 -34.54
C LEU A 328 -16.40 -3.85 -36.03
N LYS A 329 -15.43 -3.34 -36.78
CA LYS A 329 -15.10 -3.88 -38.10
C LYS A 329 -14.65 -5.32 -37.92
N PHE A 330 -15.54 -6.28 -38.20
CA PHE A 330 -15.34 -7.75 -38.11
C PHE A 330 -14.27 -8.31 -39.06
N SER A 331 -13.12 -7.64 -39.18
CA SER A 331 -11.96 -8.11 -39.94
C SER A 331 -11.12 -8.99 -39.02
N GLN A 332 -11.11 -10.28 -39.32
CA GLN A 332 -10.16 -11.21 -38.73
C GLN A 332 -8.87 -11.26 -39.56
N LYS A 333 -7.76 -11.57 -38.90
CA LYS A 333 -6.47 -11.82 -39.56
C LYS A 333 -5.71 -12.93 -38.84
N THR A 334 -4.68 -13.46 -39.49
CA THR A 334 -3.76 -14.40 -38.86
C THR A 334 -3.21 -13.81 -37.56
N GLU A 335 -3.29 -14.61 -36.50
CA GLU A 335 -2.82 -14.23 -35.19
C GLU A 335 -1.29 -14.07 -35.18
N MET A 336 -0.83 -12.84 -34.94
CA MET A 336 0.60 -12.52 -34.79
C MET A 336 0.78 -11.55 -33.62
N LEU A 337 1.03 -12.10 -32.44
CA LEU A 337 1.15 -11.34 -31.19
C LEU A 337 2.60 -10.92 -30.98
N CYS A 338 2.80 -9.68 -30.56
CA CYS A 338 4.12 -9.19 -30.20
C CYS A 338 4.48 -9.63 -28.77
N GLU A 339 5.72 -10.06 -28.59
CA GLU A 339 6.34 -10.34 -27.31
C GLU A 339 7.75 -9.76 -27.25
N VAL A 340 8.27 -9.61 -26.03
CA VAL A 340 9.64 -9.20 -25.79
C VAL A 340 10.38 -10.33 -25.08
N ALA A 341 11.47 -10.79 -25.69
CA ALA A 341 12.34 -11.82 -25.15
C ALA A 341 13.81 -11.43 -25.35
N ALA A 342 14.63 -11.53 -24.30
CA ALA A 342 16.03 -11.13 -24.32
C ALA A 342 16.26 -9.71 -24.88
N GLY A 343 15.39 -8.76 -24.54
CA GLY A 343 15.44 -7.36 -25.00
C GLY A 343 14.97 -7.13 -26.45
N ASN A 344 14.63 -8.19 -27.18
CA ASN A 344 14.21 -8.09 -28.57
C ASN A 344 12.69 -8.22 -28.71
N LEU A 345 12.11 -7.32 -29.50
CA LEU A 345 10.72 -7.37 -29.93
C LEU A 345 10.57 -8.39 -31.07
N SER A 346 9.63 -9.32 -30.91
CA SER A 346 9.23 -10.26 -31.96
C SER A 346 7.72 -10.27 -32.07
N CYS A 347 7.18 -10.24 -33.28
CA CYS A 347 5.75 -10.37 -33.53
C CYS A 347 5.54 -11.53 -34.49
N VAL A 348 5.28 -12.71 -33.93
CA VAL A 348 5.26 -13.97 -34.67
C VAL A 348 3.92 -14.66 -34.55
N GLN A 349 3.62 -15.50 -35.53
CA GLN A 349 2.54 -16.45 -35.39
C GLN A 349 2.96 -17.54 -34.41
N ASP A 350 2.06 -17.86 -33.49
CA ASP A 350 2.26 -18.94 -32.56
C ASP A 350 2.18 -20.29 -33.30
N THR A 351 3.33 -20.97 -33.41
CA THR A 351 3.42 -22.25 -34.13
C THR A 351 2.71 -23.40 -33.41
N LYS A 352 2.36 -23.24 -32.12
CA LYS A 352 1.55 -24.22 -31.39
C LYS A 352 0.06 -24.06 -31.70
N LEU A 353 -0.37 -22.95 -32.28
CA LEU A 353 -1.74 -22.76 -32.71
C LEU A 353 -1.97 -23.35 -34.10
N HIS A 354 -3.22 -23.73 -34.37
CA HIS A 354 -3.63 -24.23 -35.67
C HIS A 354 -3.41 -23.16 -36.76
N VAL A 355 -3.04 -23.54 -37.99
CA VAL A 355 -2.74 -22.60 -39.11
C VAL A 355 -3.88 -21.64 -39.45
N LYS A 356 -5.13 -22.04 -39.14
CA LYS A 356 -6.35 -21.23 -39.31
C LYS A 356 -6.69 -20.35 -38.10
N ALA A 357 -5.82 -20.28 -37.09
CA ALA A 357 -5.98 -19.41 -35.93
C ALA A 357 -6.04 -17.94 -36.38
N THR A 358 -7.12 -17.26 -36.00
CA THR A 358 -7.32 -15.85 -36.32
C THR A 358 -7.80 -15.07 -35.12
N VAL A 359 -7.46 -13.79 -35.14
CA VAL A 359 -7.81 -12.81 -34.12
C VAL A 359 -8.44 -11.60 -34.78
N HIS A 360 -9.28 -10.89 -34.03
CA HIS A 360 -9.81 -9.61 -34.46
C HIS A 360 -8.69 -8.60 -34.74
N LYS A 361 -8.69 -8.02 -35.94
CA LYS A 361 -7.62 -7.12 -36.41
C LYS A 361 -7.40 -5.93 -35.49
N GLY A 362 -8.48 -5.34 -34.96
CA GLY A 362 -8.40 -4.18 -34.05
C GLY A 362 -7.67 -4.54 -32.76
N PHE A 363 -8.05 -5.64 -32.12
CA PHE A 363 -7.48 -6.04 -30.82
C PHE A 363 -5.99 -6.39 -30.93
N GLN A 364 -5.60 -7.17 -31.95
CA GLN A 364 -4.17 -7.44 -32.18
C GLN A 364 -3.39 -6.15 -32.47
N THR A 365 -3.98 -5.21 -33.23
CA THR A 365 -3.30 -3.95 -33.57
C THR A 365 -3.06 -3.10 -32.32
N ALA A 366 -4.08 -2.96 -31.45
CA ALA A 366 -3.97 -2.25 -30.18
C ALA A 366 -2.96 -2.93 -29.23
N PHE A 367 -3.07 -4.25 -29.04
CA PHE A 367 -2.14 -5.02 -28.21
C PHE A 367 -0.69 -4.86 -28.68
N ASN A 368 -0.43 -5.10 -29.97
CA ASN A 368 0.92 -5.01 -30.52
C ASN A 368 1.49 -3.59 -30.46
N ALA A 369 0.65 -2.55 -30.55
CA ALA A 369 1.12 -1.16 -30.46
C ALA A 369 1.72 -0.84 -29.09
N VAL A 370 1.08 -1.31 -28.00
CA VAL A 370 1.58 -1.13 -26.63
C VAL A 370 2.92 -1.85 -26.44
N VAL A 371 3.01 -3.12 -26.84
CA VAL A 371 4.23 -3.92 -26.68
C VAL A 371 5.40 -3.35 -27.51
N ARG A 372 5.13 -2.89 -28.73
CA ARG A 372 6.15 -2.30 -29.62
C ARG A 372 6.74 -1.00 -29.11
N LYS A 373 5.94 -0.22 -28.41
CA LYS A 373 6.39 1.08 -27.89
C LYS A 373 7.24 0.91 -26.64
N GLU A 374 6.83 0.02 -25.75
CA GLU A 374 7.39 -0.12 -24.41
C GLU A 374 8.35 -1.31 -24.30
N VAL A 375 9.14 -1.60 -25.35
CA VAL A 375 9.97 -2.83 -25.43
C VAL A 375 10.85 -3.02 -24.20
N GLN A 376 11.59 -1.98 -23.81
CA GLN A 376 12.50 -2.03 -22.66
C GLN A 376 11.73 -2.26 -21.34
N LYS A 377 10.62 -1.55 -21.13
CA LYS A 377 9.80 -1.73 -19.92
C LYS A 377 9.13 -3.09 -19.88
N PHE A 378 8.69 -3.64 -21.01
CA PHE A 378 8.17 -5.01 -21.09
C PHE A 378 9.25 -6.06 -20.80
N PHE A 379 10.49 -5.82 -21.25
CA PHE A 379 11.62 -6.70 -20.93
C PHE A 379 11.90 -6.73 -19.42
N GLU A 380 11.97 -5.56 -18.79
CA GLU A 380 12.12 -5.42 -17.33
C GLU A 380 10.95 -6.04 -16.58
N PHE A 381 9.72 -5.67 -16.98
CA PHE A 381 8.49 -6.18 -16.40
C PHE A 381 8.39 -7.71 -16.49
N ARG A 382 8.85 -8.33 -17.57
CA ARG A 382 8.79 -9.80 -17.73
C ARG A 382 9.60 -10.54 -16.66
N SER A 383 10.71 -9.96 -16.19
CA SER A 383 11.50 -10.54 -15.09
C SER A 383 10.72 -10.56 -13.77
N SER A 384 9.76 -9.66 -13.59
CA SER A 384 8.91 -9.60 -12.38
C SER A 384 7.95 -10.79 -12.24
N PHE A 385 7.83 -11.65 -13.25
CA PHE A 385 6.97 -12.84 -13.22
C PHE A 385 7.65 -14.02 -12.53
N GLU A 386 8.98 -14.00 -12.44
CA GLU A 386 9.74 -15.12 -11.90
C GLU A 386 9.40 -15.32 -10.41
N ASN A 387 9.05 -16.55 -10.06
CA ASN A 387 8.66 -16.95 -8.70
C ASN A 387 7.43 -16.23 -8.12
N ARG A 388 6.60 -15.60 -8.95
CA ARG A 388 5.33 -14.97 -8.54
C ARG A 388 4.14 -15.66 -9.18
N LYS A 389 3.00 -15.71 -8.47
CA LYS A 389 1.72 -16.02 -9.10
C LYS A 389 1.25 -14.78 -9.86
N VAL A 390 0.74 -15.00 -11.06
CA VAL A 390 0.39 -13.91 -11.98
C VAL A 390 -1.11 -13.94 -12.25
N PHE A 391 -1.78 -12.85 -11.92
CA PHE A 391 -3.20 -12.66 -12.18
C PHE A 391 -3.35 -11.65 -13.31
N ILE A 392 -4.08 -12.02 -14.36
CA ILE A 392 -4.31 -11.16 -15.52
C ILE A 392 -5.80 -10.87 -15.60
N GLY A 393 -6.18 -9.64 -15.91
CA GLY A 393 -7.57 -9.30 -16.15
C GLY A 393 -7.81 -8.05 -16.97
N GLY A 394 -9.07 -7.76 -17.19
CA GLY A 394 -9.51 -6.59 -17.93
C GLY A 394 -11.03 -6.58 -18.18
N HIS A 395 -11.57 -5.39 -18.36
CA HIS A 395 -12.98 -5.15 -18.66
C HIS A 395 -13.17 -4.70 -20.12
N SER A 396 -14.28 -5.11 -20.75
CA SER A 396 -14.65 -4.74 -22.12
C SER A 396 -13.51 -5.00 -23.12
N LEU A 397 -13.11 -4.01 -23.92
CA LEU A 397 -11.94 -4.05 -24.80
C LEU A 397 -10.65 -4.46 -24.06
N GLY A 398 -10.47 -4.02 -22.81
CA GLY A 398 -9.36 -4.43 -21.95
C GLY A 398 -9.32 -5.94 -21.71
N GLY A 399 -10.49 -6.59 -21.59
CA GLY A 399 -10.58 -8.05 -21.49
C GLY A 399 -10.02 -8.77 -22.72
N ALA A 400 -10.29 -8.25 -23.93
CA ALA A 400 -9.78 -8.83 -25.17
C ALA A 400 -8.25 -8.78 -25.21
N LEU A 401 -7.68 -7.64 -24.81
CA LEU A 401 -6.24 -7.43 -24.75
C LEU A 401 -5.58 -8.27 -23.64
N ALA A 402 -6.26 -8.43 -22.50
CA ALA A 402 -5.84 -9.32 -21.43
C ALA A 402 -5.75 -10.77 -21.90
N LEU A 403 -6.72 -11.23 -22.71
CA LEU A 403 -6.67 -12.56 -23.34
C LEU A 403 -5.48 -12.68 -24.29
N LEU A 404 -5.25 -11.70 -25.17
CA LEU A 404 -4.09 -11.73 -26.08
C LEU A 404 -2.77 -11.77 -25.29
N TYR A 405 -2.65 -10.99 -24.22
CA TYR A 405 -1.47 -11.03 -23.38
C TYR A 405 -1.31 -12.39 -22.69
N ALA A 406 -2.39 -12.93 -22.13
CA ALA A 406 -2.39 -14.25 -21.50
C ALA A 406 -1.96 -15.36 -22.47
N ILE A 407 -2.36 -15.30 -23.76
CA ILE A 407 -1.89 -16.25 -24.79
C ILE A 407 -0.37 -16.21 -24.93
N THR A 408 0.25 -15.02 -24.94
CA THR A 408 1.72 -14.89 -25.00
C THR A 408 2.42 -15.40 -23.73
N GLN A 409 1.70 -15.50 -22.61
CA GLN A 409 2.23 -15.90 -21.31
C GLN A 409 1.72 -17.27 -20.84
N ARG A 410 1.01 -18.04 -21.69
CA ARG A 410 0.29 -19.27 -21.30
C ARG A 410 1.16 -20.43 -20.81
N ASP A 411 2.47 -20.38 -21.06
CA ASP A 411 3.43 -21.34 -20.53
C ASP A 411 3.82 -21.02 -19.05
N LYS A 412 3.30 -19.91 -18.50
CA LYS A 412 3.46 -19.51 -17.09
C LYS A 412 2.22 -19.88 -16.27
N ASN A 413 2.38 -19.86 -14.94
CA ASN A 413 1.28 -20.09 -14.00
C ASN A 413 0.38 -18.85 -13.87
N ILE A 414 -0.49 -18.65 -14.86
CA ILE A 414 -1.38 -17.49 -14.98
C ILE A 414 -2.86 -17.89 -14.81
N VAL A 415 -3.64 -17.00 -14.19
CA VAL A 415 -5.11 -17.10 -14.16
C VAL A 415 -5.70 -15.82 -14.75
N LEU A 416 -6.58 -15.97 -15.73
CA LEU A 416 -7.20 -14.87 -16.46
C LEU A 416 -8.65 -14.65 -16.01
N TYR A 417 -8.98 -13.42 -15.60
CA TYR A 417 -10.35 -13.00 -15.27
C TYR A 417 -10.76 -11.82 -16.14
N THR A 418 -11.84 -11.98 -16.91
CA THR A 418 -12.31 -10.92 -17.82
C THR A 418 -13.78 -10.60 -17.60
N TYR A 419 -14.18 -9.36 -17.82
CA TYR A 419 -15.53 -8.83 -17.57
C TYR A 419 -16.08 -8.16 -18.82
N GLY A 420 -17.25 -8.57 -19.30
CA GLY A 420 -17.85 -7.98 -20.51
C GLY A 420 -16.95 -8.13 -21.75
N MET A 421 -16.12 -9.17 -21.81
CA MET A 421 -15.11 -9.32 -22.88
C MET A 421 -15.75 -9.78 -24.20
N PRO A 422 -15.49 -9.08 -25.33
CA PRO A 422 -15.98 -9.49 -26.66
C PRO A 422 -15.28 -10.73 -27.20
N ARG A 423 -15.83 -11.33 -28.26
CA ARG A 423 -15.17 -12.42 -28.98
C ARG A 423 -13.91 -11.90 -29.65
N THR A 424 -12.77 -12.44 -29.24
CA THR A 424 -11.44 -11.92 -29.61
C THR A 424 -10.76 -12.79 -30.67
N ILE A 425 -10.89 -14.10 -30.53
CA ILE A 425 -10.22 -15.13 -31.34
C ILE A 425 -11.24 -16.13 -31.89
N ASN A 426 -10.87 -16.85 -32.95
CA ASN A 426 -11.71 -17.90 -33.50
C ASN A 426 -11.54 -19.24 -32.76
N LYS A 427 -12.37 -20.23 -33.13
CA LYS A 427 -12.33 -21.57 -32.54
C LYS A 427 -10.96 -22.27 -32.69
N PHE A 428 -10.26 -22.06 -33.81
CA PHE A 428 -8.97 -22.69 -34.06
C PHE A 428 -7.86 -22.20 -33.12
N SER A 429 -7.94 -20.93 -32.65
CA SER A 429 -7.08 -20.44 -31.58
C SER A 429 -7.47 -21.08 -30.24
N VAL A 430 -8.76 -21.14 -29.90
CA VAL A 430 -9.25 -21.68 -28.61
C VAL A 430 -8.87 -23.13 -28.38
N ASP A 431 -8.98 -23.99 -29.40
CA ASP A 431 -8.76 -25.44 -29.26
C ASP A 431 -7.33 -25.80 -28.76
N ASN A 432 -6.37 -24.86 -28.83
CA ASN A 432 -4.98 -25.02 -28.38
C ASN A 432 -4.64 -24.21 -27.10
N LEU A 433 -5.64 -23.65 -26.41
CA LEU A 433 -5.47 -22.89 -25.16
C LEU A 433 -5.94 -23.66 -23.92
N ASN A 434 -5.96 -25.00 -23.96
CA ASN A 434 -6.51 -25.85 -22.90
C ASN A 434 -5.77 -25.73 -21.54
N ASN A 435 -4.54 -25.20 -21.55
CA ASN A 435 -3.74 -24.94 -20.34
C ASN A 435 -3.95 -23.54 -19.76
N LEU A 436 -4.72 -22.66 -20.43
CA LEU A 436 -5.01 -21.32 -19.95
C LEU A 436 -6.32 -21.32 -19.14
N VAL A 437 -6.21 -21.12 -17.83
CA VAL A 437 -7.38 -20.95 -16.96
C VAL A 437 -7.98 -19.57 -17.18
N HIS A 438 -9.17 -19.52 -17.79
CA HIS A 438 -9.86 -18.28 -18.15
C HIS A 438 -11.30 -18.25 -17.63
N TYR A 439 -11.56 -17.34 -16.70
CA TYR A 439 -12.90 -17.03 -16.20
C TYR A 439 -13.47 -15.79 -16.89
N ARG A 440 -14.55 -15.98 -17.65
CA ARG A 440 -15.29 -14.92 -18.34
C ARG A 440 -16.57 -14.58 -17.59
N HIS A 441 -16.73 -13.31 -17.23
CA HIS A 441 -17.90 -12.79 -16.52
C HIS A 441 -18.74 -11.97 -17.49
N VAL A 442 -20.04 -12.25 -17.51
CA VAL A 442 -21.03 -11.58 -18.35
C VAL A 442 -22.14 -11.09 -17.42
N ASN A 443 -22.47 -9.80 -17.51
CA ASN A 443 -23.52 -9.21 -16.69
C ASN A 443 -24.86 -9.23 -17.44
N GLU A 444 -25.79 -10.07 -17.02
CA GLU A 444 -27.16 -10.16 -17.56
C GLU A 444 -27.24 -10.05 -19.09
N ASN A 445 -27.80 -8.94 -19.60
CA ASN A 445 -28.06 -8.67 -21.01
C ASN A 445 -26.93 -7.87 -21.69
N ASP A 446 -25.73 -7.86 -21.10
CA ASP A 446 -24.56 -7.23 -21.72
C ASP A 446 -24.30 -7.86 -23.10
N ILE A 447 -24.34 -7.00 -24.11
CA ILE A 447 -24.20 -7.37 -25.52
C ILE A 447 -22.73 -7.53 -25.94
N VAL A 448 -21.78 -6.95 -25.21
CA VAL A 448 -20.37 -6.95 -25.61
C VAL A 448 -19.80 -8.37 -25.73
N PRO A 449 -20.09 -9.32 -24.84
CA PRO A 449 -19.64 -10.71 -25.00
C PRO A 449 -20.26 -11.46 -26.19
N THR A 450 -21.31 -10.91 -26.80
CA THR A 450 -22.05 -11.52 -27.92
C THR A 450 -21.54 -11.09 -29.29
N VAL A 451 -20.59 -10.16 -29.36
CA VAL A 451 -19.99 -9.65 -30.61
C VAL A 451 -18.59 -10.20 -30.83
#